data_AF-A0ABD0Y862-F1
#
_entry.id   AF-A0ABD0Y862-F1
#
_cell.length_a   1.000
_cell.length_b   1.000
_cell.length_c   1.000
_cell.angle_alpha   90.00
_cell.angle_beta   90.00
_cell.angle_gamma   90.00
#
_symmetry.space_group_name_H-M   'P 1'
#
loop_
_entity.id
_entity.type
_entity.pdbx_description
1 polymer ?
#
loop_
_entity_poly.entity_id
_entity_poly.type
_entity_poly.pdbx_seq_one_letter_code
_entity_poly.pdbx_strand_id
1 'polypeptide(L)'
;MTVLQSPESVVFSGDEELDLSSVKNVLSTALGFTIPETPRWSGMVVKNPFNFAEAAVVMAVGGTSQVMGGGGRSYSLRTDEPLRDTLRALQWRIEERFPTADNLTLVTVSLDDLQEAEKYFGDLTIRESPTLENLKTSVPEDKAFLDQIMLMDAITGKISSMGIKSDGIPDLYWFNLPGLHTLIDTYGEDSKQVLEAKRFLASSVLLLSDIFGTVYDEKVILVTLASDVAHTRRYKRTPPEEMQYF
;
A
#
# COMPACT_ATOMS: atom_id res chain seq x y z
N MET A 1 -6.75 -5.46 -3.23
CA MET A 1 -5.73 -4.59 -3.85
C MET A 1 -6.44 -3.54 -4.68
N THR A 2 -6.15 -2.27 -4.49
CA THR A 2 -6.63 -1.20 -5.38
C THR A 2 -5.46 -0.63 -6.15
N VAL A 3 -5.56 -0.60 -7.47
CA VAL A 3 -4.56 0.04 -8.35
C VAL A 3 -4.98 1.49 -8.54
N LEU A 4 -4.20 2.41 -8.00
CA LEU A 4 -4.45 3.85 -8.08
C LEU A 4 -3.77 4.48 -9.29
N GLN A 5 -2.60 3.96 -9.65
CA GLN A 5 -1.84 4.41 -10.80
C GLN A 5 -1.08 3.27 -11.44
N SER A 6 -0.97 3.32 -12.76
CA SER A 6 -0.21 2.36 -13.55
C SER A 6 0.27 3.01 -14.84
N PRO A 7 1.44 2.60 -15.36
CA PRO A 7 1.92 3.08 -16.65
C PRO A 7 0.97 2.67 -17.78
N GLU A 8 0.93 3.43 -18.88
CA GLU A 8 0.07 3.13 -20.05
C GLU A 8 0.36 1.74 -20.68
N SER A 9 1.54 1.19 -20.44
CA SER A 9 1.94 -0.15 -20.88
C SER A 9 1.18 -1.28 -20.19
N VAL A 10 0.59 -1.03 -19.02
CA VAL A 10 -0.10 -2.04 -18.21
C VAL A 10 -1.55 -1.64 -18.04
N VAL A 11 -2.46 -2.55 -18.36
CA VAL A 11 -3.89 -2.32 -18.21
C VAL A 11 -4.49 -3.35 -17.26
N PHE A 12 -5.23 -2.82 -16.30
CA PHE A 12 -5.96 -3.58 -15.30
C PHE A 12 -7.42 -3.73 -15.73
N SER A 13 -7.91 -4.97 -15.77
CA SER A 13 -9.29 -5.32 -16.15
C SER A 13 -9.84 -6.47 -15.32
N GLY A 14 -11.12 -6.78 -15.50
CA GLY A 14 -11.81 -7.84 -14.74
C GLY A 14 -12.08 -7.47 -13.28
N ASP A 15 -12.56 -8.48 -12.55
CA ASP A 15 -12.97 -8.46 -11.14
C ASP A 15 -12.54 -9.73 -10.38
N GLU A 16 -11.67 -10.54 -10.99
CA GLU A 16 -11.16 -11.79 -10.41
C GLU A 16 -10.44 -11.52 -9.08
N GLU A 17 -10.76 -12.31 -8.06
CA GLU A 17 -10.06 -12.29 -6.77
C GLU A 17 -8.56 -12.56 -6.97
N LEU A 18 -7.73 -11.77 -6.29
CA LEU A 18 -6.29 -11.87 -6.35
C LEU A 18 -5.75 -12.46 -5.04
N ASP A 19 -4.89 -13.47 -5.15
CA ASP A 19 -4.09 -13.94 -4.02
C ASP A 19 -3.04 -12.91 -3.63
N LEU A 20 -2.85 -12.70 -2.32
CA LEU A 20 -1.76 -11.86 -1.82
C LEU A 20 -0.40 -12.38 -2.31
N SER A 21 -0.22 -13.69 -2.38
CA SER A 21 0.97 -14.31 -2.98
C SER A 21 1.16 -14.01 -4.46
N SER A 22 0.12 -13.59 -5.18
CA SER A 22 0.22 -13.19 -6.59
C SER A 22 0.55 -11.72 -6.78
N VAL A 23 0.43 -10.87 -5.75
CA VAL A 23 0.76 -9.43 -5.82
C VAL A 23 2.21 -9.20 -6.25
N LYS A 24 3.16 -9.99 -5.74
CA LYS A 24 4.57 -9.95 -6.19
C LYS A 24 4.71 -10.19 -7.69
N ASN A 25 3.90 -11.07 -8.27
CA ASN A 25 3.90 -11.33 -9.72
C ASN A 25 3.31 -10.16 -10.50
N VAL A 26 2.22 -9.57 -9.99
CA VAL A 26 1.61 -8.37 -10.59
C VAL A 26 2.63 -7.23 -10.65
N LEU A 27 3.24 -6.89 -9.51
CA LEU A 27 4.23 -5.82 -9.42
C LEU A 27 5.49 -6.13 -10.24
N SER A 28 6.01 -7.36 -10.17
CA SER A 28 7.17 -7.77 -10.99
C SER A 28 6.89 -7.62 -12.49
N THR A 29 5.71 -8.01 -12.96
CA THR A 29 5.35 -7.88 -14.38
C THR A 29 5.21 -6.42 -14.78
N ALA A 30 4.64 -5.57 -13.92
CA ALA A 30 4.52 -4.14 -14.17
C ALA A 30 5.90 -3.44 -14.25
N LEU A 31 6.89 -3.96 -13.52
CA LEU A 31 8.31 -3.57 -13.60
C LEU A 31 9.07 -4.24 -14.77
N GLY A 32 8.40 -5.03 -15.61
CA GLY A 32 9.00 -5.67 -16.78
C GLY A 32 9.80 -6.96 -16.48
N PHE A 33 9.63 -7.55 -15.30
CA PHE A 33 10.29 -8.81 -14.97
C PHE A 33 9.51 -10.02 -15.50
N THR A 34 10.24 -11.07 -15.86
CA THR A 34 9.65 -12.36 -16.18
C THR A 34 9.16 -13.04 -14.91
N ILE A 35 7.91 -13.50 -14.92
CA ILE A 35 7.30 -14.25 -13.80
C ILE A 35 7.06 -15.71 -14.18
N PRO A 36 6.94 -16.62 -13.20
CA PRO A 36 6.53 -18.00 -13.44
C PRO A 36 5.20 -18.09 -14.22
N GLU A 37 5.03 -19.15 -15.03
CA GLU A 37 3.84 -19.31 -15.87
C GLU A 37 2.54 -19.52 -15.08
N THR A 38 2.62 -20.02 -13.85
CA THR A 38 1.46 -20.30 -13.00
C THR A 38 1.74 -20.00 -11.51
N PRO A 39 0.74 -19.48 -10.77
CA PRO A 39 -0.54 -18.96 -11.26
C PRO A 39 -0.39 -17.57 -11.90
N ARG A 40 -0.99 -17.39 -13.09
CA ARG A 40 -1.16 -16.09 -13.74
C ARG A 40 -2.56 -15.58 -13.45
N TRP A 41 -2.64 -14.45 -12.77
CA TRP A 41 -3.88 -13.74 -12.55
C TRP A 41 -4.27 -12.98 -13.83
N SER A 42 -5.54 -13.07 -14.24
CA SER A 42 -6.00 -12.56 -15.54
C SER A 42 -6.33 -11.06 -15.52
N GLY A 43 -6.31 -10.43 -14.34
CA GLY A 43 -6.72 -9.05 -14.15
C GLY A 43 -5.74 -7.99 -14.67
N MET A 44 -4.62 -8.38 -15.28
CA MET A 44 -3.59 -7.48 -15.79
C MET A 44 -3.07 -7.93 -17.16
N VAL A 45 -2.94 -6.98 -18.09
CA VAL A 45 -2.41 -7.19 -19.44
C VAL A 45 -1.32 -6.17 -19.75
N VAL A 46 -0.18 -6.63 -20.27
CA VAL A 46 0.87 -5.76 -20.82
C VAL A 46 0.55 -5.45 -22.27
N LYS A 47 0.23 -4.19 -22.57
CA LYS A 47 -0.01 -3.67 -23.92
C LYS A 47 1.27 -3.29 -24.66
N ASN A 48 2.28 -2.78 -23.94
CA ASN A 48 3.53 -2.32 -24.51
C ASN A 48 4.73 -2.79 -23.67
N PRO A 49 5.56 -3.73 -24.16
CA PRO A 49 6.68 -4.28 -23.39
C PRO A 49 7.93 -3.38 -23.38
N PHE A 50 7.84 -2.12 -23.82
CA PHE A 50 8.99 -1.19 -23.88
C PHE A 50 8.85 0.01 -22.95
N ASN A 51 7.74 0.13 -22.21
CA ASN A 51 7.48 1.27 -21.34
C ASN A 51 6.92 0.84 -19.98
N PHE A 52 7.63 -0.05 -19.28
CA PHE A 52 7.24 -0.55 -17.96
C PHE A 52 7.34 0.53 -16.87
N ALA A 53 6.81 0.22 -15.69
CA ALA A 53 7.01 1.06 -14.52
C ALA A 53 8.49 1.05 -14.10
N GLU A 54 8.99 2.23 -13.74
CA GLU A 54 10.30 2.49 -13.16
C GLU A 54 10.24 2.53 -11.62
N ALA A 55 9.03 2.52 -11.04
CA ALA A 55 8.85 2.32 -9.61
C ALA A 55 7.58 1.54 -9.27
N ALA A 56 7.67 0.78 -8.17
CA ALA A 56 6.53 0.16 -7.51
C ALA A 56 6.32 0.78 -6.13
N VAL A 57 5.13 1.32 -5.91
CA VAL A 57 4.73 1.93 -4.64
C VAL A 57 3.57 1.14 -4.05
N VAL A 58 3.76 0.64 -2.84
CA VAL A 58 2.78 -0.19 -2.14
C VAL A 58 2.40 0.48 -0.84
N MET A 59 1.11 0.74 -0.66
CA MET A 59 0.53 1.20 0.60
C MET A 59 -0.25 0.06 1.26
N ALA A 60 0.34 -0.57 2.26
CA ALA A 60 -0.31 -1.61 3.04
C ALA A 60 -1.13 -1.00 4.18
N VAL A 61 -2.44 -1.26 4.18
CA VAL A 61 -3.38 -0.73 5.16
C VAL A 61 -4.04 -1.89 5.90
N GLY A 62 -3.81 -1.96 7.21
CA GLY A 62 -4.42 -2.98 8.06
C GLY A 62 -5.85 -2.62 8.47
N GLY A 63 -6.66 -3.65 8.70
CA GLY A 63 -7.95 -3.54 9.39
C GLY A 63 -9.13 -3.14 8.52
N THR A 64 -8.96 -3.05 7.20
CA THR A 64 -10.07 -2.77 6.28
C THR A 64 -10.02 -3.67 5.05
N SER A 65 -11.19 -3.98 4.49
CA SER A 65 -11.32 -4.73 3.25
C SER A 65 -11.06 -3.86 2.02
N GLN A 66 -11.22 -2.54 2.12
CA GLN A 66 -11.00 -1.59 1.03
C GLN A 66 -10.55 -0.22 1.55
N VAL A 67 -9.57 0.39 0.88
CA VAL A 67 -9.30 1.82 1.05
C VAL A 67 -10.33 2.56 0.19
N MET A 68 -11.37 3.10 0.83
CA MET A 68 -12.44 3.84 0.15
C MET A 68 -11.89 5.14 -0.47
N GLY A 69 -12.34 5.49 -1.68
CA GLY A 69 -12.29 6.88 -2.18
C GLY A 69 -11.14 7.26 -3.12
N GLY A 70 -10.22 6.36 -3.45
CA GLY A 70 -9.22 6.62 -4.51
C GLY A 70 -9.71 6.09 -5.85
N GLY A 71 -9.79 6.94 -6.88
CA GLY A 71 -10.38 6.66 -8.21
C GLY A 71 -9.73 5.56 -9.07
N GLY A 72 -9.22 4.50 -8.44
CA GLY A 72 -8.57 3.36 -9.03
C GLY A 72 -9.45 2.11 -9.14
N ARG A 73 -8.89 1.04 -9.71
CA ARG A 73 -9.56 -0.25 -9.87
C ARG A 73 -9.25 -1.17 -8.69
N SER A 74 -10.29 -1.66 -8.02
CA SER A 74 -10.18 -2.54 -6.86
C SER A 74 -10.44 -3.99 -7.20
N TYR A 75 -9.66 -4.87 -6.56
CA TYR A 75 -9.72 -6.32 -6.66
C TYR A 75 -9.76 -6.91 -5.26
N SER A 76 -10.68 -7.84 -5.02
CA SER A 76 -10.73 -8.59 -3.76
C SER A 76 -9.41 -9.30 -3.53
N LEU A 77 -8.87 -9.20 -2.31
CA LEU A 77 -7.58 -9.77 -1.96
C LEU A 77 -7.76 -10.95 -1.01
N ARG A 78 -7.40 -12.15 -1.45
CA ARG A 78 -7.36 -13.34 -0.60
C ARG A 78 -6.01 -13.40 0.11
N THR A 79 -6.03 -13.43 1.45
CA THR A 79 -4.80 -13.52 2.24
C THR A 79 -4.38 -14.98 2.38
N ASP A 80 -3.52 -15.45 1.48
CA ASP A 80 -2.96 -16.80 1.43
C ASP A 80 -1.53 -16.89 1.98
N GLU A 81 -0.81 -15.76 2.10
CA GLU A 81 0.50 -15.65 2.76
C GLU A 81 0.61 -14.39 3.65
N PRO A 82 1.58 -14.31 4.57
CA PRO A 82 1.91 -13.06 5.26
C PRO A 82 2.41 -11.99 4.29
N LEU A 83 1.97 -10.74 4.49
CA LEU A 83 2.37 -9.58 3.68
C LEU A 83 3.90 -9.42 3.55
N ARG A 84 4.64 -9.71 4.63
CA ARG A 84 6.10 -9.65 4.66
C ARG A 84 6.75 -10.63 3.67
N ASP A 85 6.14 -11.79 3.43
CA ASP A 85 6.67 -12.77 2.49
C ASP A 85 6.52 -12.28 1.05
N THR A 86 5.41 -11.59 0.73
CA THR A 86 5.21 -10.91 -0.56
C THR A 86 6.25 -9.82 -0.80
N LEU A 87 6.47 -8.94 0.18
CA LEU A 87 7.50 -7.90 0.13
C LEU A 87 8.89 -8.50 -0.08
N ARG A 88 9.29 -9.46 0.76
CA ARG A 88 10.62 -10.09 0.68
C ARG A 88 10.86 -10.72 -0.68
N ALA A 89 9.87 -11.42 -1.23
CA ALA A 89 9.98 -12.04 -2.54
C ALA A 89 10.10 -11.01 -3.68
N LEU A 90 9.47 -9.84 -3.55
CA LEU A 90 9.61 -8.75 -4.51
C LEU A 90 11.00 -8.10 -4.42
N GLN A 91 11.49 -7.82 -3.20
CA GLN A 91 12.84 -7.31 -2.95
C GLN A 91 13.90 -8.23 -3.55
N TRP A 92 13.83 -9.53 -3.24
CA TRP A 92 14.76 -10.52 -3.78
C TRP A 92 14.78 -10.56 -5.31
N ARG A 93 13.65 -10.39 -5.98
CA ARG A 93 13.62 -10.34 -7.45
C ARG A 93 14.34 -9.12 -8.02
N ILE A 94 14.22 -7.97 -7.36
CA ILE A 94 14.94 -6.75 -7.77
C ILE A 94 16.44 -6.94 -7.55
N GLU A 95 16.84 -7.41 -6.36
CA GLU A 95 18.24 -7.69 -6.04
C GLU A 95 18.88 -8.72 -6.97
N GLU A 96 18.18 -9.82 -7.27
CA GLU A 96 18.65 -10.88 -8.18
C GLU A 96 18.77 -10.37 -9.62
N ARG A 97 17.87 -9.48 -10.05
CA ARG A 97 17.90 -8.88 -11.39
C ARG A 97 19.05 -7.88 -11.55
N PHE A 98 19.41 -7.20 -10.47
CA PHE A 98 20.42 -6.12 -10.43
C PHE A 98 21.50 -6.37 -9.35
N PRO A 99 22.27 -7.47 -9.44
CA PRO A 99 23.18 -7.90 -8.37
C PRO A 99 24.43 -7.02 -8.19
N THR A 100 24.65 -6.06 -9.10
CA THR A 100 25.82 -5.16 -9.11
C THR A 100 25.42 -3.69 -9.02
N ALA A 101 24.13 -3.42 -8.76
CA ALA A 101 23.63 -2.07 -8.60
C ALA A 101 23.95 -1.55 -7.20
N ASP A 102 24.75 -0.48 -7.14
CA ASP A 102 25.11 0.18 -5.88
C ASP A 102 24.06 1.21 -5.42
N ASN A 103 23.03 1.44 -6.25
CA ASN A 103 22.01 2.48 -6.12
C ASN A 103 20.58 1.92 -6.04
N LEU A 104 20.40 0.69 -5.55
CA LEU A 104 19.07 0.11 -5.38
C LEU A 104 18.23 0.88 -4.34
N THR A 105 17.07 1.37 -4.76
CA THR A 105 16.09 1.97 -3.85
C THR A 105 15.09 0.93 -3.37
N LEU A 106 15.35 0.34 -2.22
CA LEU A 106 14.43 -0.59 -1.55
C LEU A 106 13.97 0.03 -0.22
N VAL A 107 12.96 0.89 -0.29
CA VAL A 107 12.41 1.60 0.87
C VAL A 107 11.28 0.77 1.48
N THR A 108 11.39 0.48 2.77
CA THR A 108 10.31 -0.11 3.57
C THR A 108 10.16 0.73 4.82
N VAL A 109 8.98 1.31 5.02
CA VAL A 109 8.71 2.22 6.15
C VAL A 109 7.39 1.85 6.79
N SER A 110 7.41 1.61 8.09
CA SER A 110 6.19 1.64 8.90
C SER A 110 5.90 3.08 9.32
N LEU A 111 4.68 3.56 9.06
CA LEU A 111 4.33 4.97 9.27
C LEU A 111 4.20 5.36 10.75
N ASP A 112 4.33 4.41 11.66
CA ASP A 112 4.46 4.61 13.10
C ASP A 112 5.94 4.76 13.56
N ASP A 113 6.91 4.68 12.64
CA ASP A 113 8.34 4.84 12.91
C ASP A 113 8.94 6.00 12.10
N LEU A 114 8.94 7.20 12.72
CA LEU A 114 9.58 8.39 12.16
C LEU A 114 11.08 8.18 11.92
N GLN A 115 11.79 7.47 12.80
CA GLN A 115 13.24 7.29 12.67
C GLN A 115 13.58 6.37 11.49
N GLU A 116 12.75 5.36 11.23
CA GLU A 116 12.86 4.55 10.01
C GLU A 116 12.65 5.39 8.76
N ALA A 117 11.62 6.25 8.75
CA ALA A 117 11.36 7.15 7.62
C ALA A 117 12.53 8.13 7.39
N GLU A 118 13.07 8.74 8.43
CA GLU A 118 14.18 9.70 8.33
C GLU A 118 15.48 9.06 7.82
N LYS A 119 15.70 7.74 8.02
CA LYS A 119 16.84 7.04 7.42
C LYS A 119 16.80 7.06 5.89
N TYR A 120 15.60 7.00 5.30
CA TYR A 120 15.41 6.98 3.85
C TYR A 120 15.24 8.38 3.26
N PHE A 121 14.55 9.26 3.98
CA PHE A 121 14.10 10.54 3.45
C PHE A 121 14.84 11.75 4.05
N GLY A 122 15.75 11.53 5.01
CA GLY A 122 16.39 12.57 5.80
C GLY A 122 15.39 13.30 6.69
N ASP A 123 15.72 14.53 7.10
CA ASP A 123 14.84 15.31 7.98
C ASP A 123 13.44 15.52 7.37
N LEU A 124 12.42 15.08 8.12
CA LEU A 124 11.00 15.18 7.73
C LEU A 124 10.31 16.28 8.54
N THR A 125 9.85 17.32 7.84
CA THR A 125 9.08 18.39 8.48
C THR A 125 7.61 18.02 8.54
N ILE A 126 7.16 17.58 9.71
CA ILE A 126 5.76 17.28 9.98
C ILE A 126 4.99 18.60 10.13
N ARG A 127 3.95 18.80 9.30
CA ARG A 127 3.09 19.99 9.33
C ARG A 127 2.05 19.88 10.46
N GLU A 128 1.33 20.97 10.73
CA GLU A 128 0.22 20.94 11.70
C GLU A 128 -0.91 20.00 11.25
N SER A 129 -1.60 19.41 12.23
CA SER A 129 -2.70 18.48 11.99
C SER A 129 -3.82 19.15 11.18
N PRO A 130 -4.51 18.40 10.31
CA PRO A 130 -5.67 18.91 9.60
C PRO A 130 -6.79 19.31 10.56
N THR A 131 -7.77 20.07 10.07
CA THR A 131 -8.98 20.37 10.85
C THR A 131 -9.72 19.07 11.14
N LEU A 132 -9.92 18.76 12.44
CA LEU A 132 -10.57 17.54 12.90
C LEU A 132 -12.05 17.80 13.20
N GLU A 133 -12.91 16.88 12.79
CA GLU A 133 -14.35 16.90 13.05
C GLU A 133 -14.75 15.98 14.22
N ASN A 134 -14.27 14.73 14.22
CA ASN A 134 -14.63 13.67 15.17
C ASN A 134 -13.41 13.06 15.86
N LEU A 135 -12.27 12.96 15.17
CA LEU A 135 -10.99 12.54 15.74
C LEU A 135 -10.45 13.58 16.74
N LYS A 136 -9.74 13.13 17.77
CA LYS A 136 -9.23 13.98 18.85
C LYS A 136 -7.78 13.67 19.19
N THR A 137 -6.92 14.69 19.11
CA THR A 137 -5.50 14.56 19.52
C THR A 137 -5.31 14.23 21.00
N SER A 138 -6.34 14.40 21.84
CA SER A 138 -6.34 13.99 23.24
C SER A 138 -6.48 12.49 23.45
N VAL A 139 -6.96 11.74 22.44
CA VAL A 139 -7.09 10.28 22.49
C VAL A 139 -5.84 9.65 21.88
N PRO A 140 -5.14 8.74 22.60
CA PRO A 140 -3.90 8.15 22.12
C PRO A 140 -4.02 7.45 20.76
N GLU A 141 -5.10 6.70 20.54
CA GLU A 141 -5.36 5.93 19.32
C GLU A 141 -5.57 6.87 18.12
N ASP A 142 -6.40 7.91 18.28
CA ASP A 142 -6.63 8.95 17.28
C ASP A 142 -5.34 9.68 16.94
N LYS A 143 -4.59 10.09 17.96
CA LYS A 143 -3.30 10.78 17.78
C LYS A 143 -2.30 9.90 17.04
N ALA A 144 -2.19 8.62 17.39
CA ALA A 144 -1.28 7.70 16.73
C ALA A 144 -1.61 7.55 15.24
N PHE A 145 -2.88 7.45 14.86
CA PHE A 145 -3.28 7.42 13.45
C PHE A 145 -2.98 8.76 12.75
N LEU A 146 -3.29 9.89 13.38
CA LEU A 146 -3.03 11.22 12.81
C LEU A 146 -1.53 11.43 12.59
N ASP A 147 -0.68 11.04 13.54
CA ASP A 147 0.78 11.12 13.42
C ASP A 147 1.27 10.30 12.19
N GLN A 148 0.69 9.13 11.92
CA GLN A 148 1.01 8.31 10.73
C GLN A 148 0.61 8.99 9.42
N ILE A 149 -0.58 9.61 9.36
CA ILE A 149 -1.02 10.38 8.20
C ILE A 149 -0.11 11.58 7.94
N MET A 150 0.24 12.31 9.00
CA MET A 150 1.12 13.47 8.91
C MET A 150 2.54 13.08 8.49
N LEU A 151 3.03 11.91 8.93
CA LEU A 151 4.30 11.36 8.45
C LEU A 151 4.24 11.01 6.97
N MET A 152 3.17 10.37 6.49
CA MET A 152 2.98 10.07 5.08
C MET A 152 2.95 11.36 4.24
N ASP A 153 2.25 12.40 4.68
CA ASP A 153 2.23 13.70 4.00
C ASP A 153 3.63 14.35 3.96
N ALA A 154 4.41 14.23 5.04
CA ALA A 154 5.78 14.73 5.10
C ALA A 154 6.71 13.97 4.12
N ILE A 155 6.61 12.64 4.06
CA ILE A 155 7.32 11.80 3.09
C ILE A 155 6.94 12.20 1.67
N THR A 156 5.65 12.37 1.40
CA THR A 156 5.13 12.80 0.09
C THR A 156 5.71 14.15 -0.33
N GLY A 157 5.73 15.11 0.60
CA GLY A 157 6.37 16.41 0.39
C GLY A 157 7.87 16.27 0.10
N LYS A 158 8.58 15.38 0.80
CA LYS A 158 10.01 15.14 0.55
C LYS A 158 10.24 14.56 -0.84
N ILE A 159 9.48 13.55 -1.24
CA ILE A 159 9.61 12.87 -2.54
C ILE A 159 9.53 13.87 -3.69
N SER A 160 8.61 14.83 -3.61
CA SER A 160 8.47 15.90 -4.63
C SER A 160 9.75 16.73 -4.85
N SER A 161 10.66 16.75 -3.87
CA SER A 161 11.91 17.51 -3.89
C SER A 161 13.18 16.69 -4.10
N MET A 162 13.10 15.35 -4.10
CA MET A 162 14.30 14.48 -4.17
C MET A 162 14.97 14.46 -5.55
N GLY A 163 14.29 14.91 -6.61
CA GLY A 163 14.86 14.93 -7.96
C GLY A 163 15.19 13.54 -8.47
N ILE A 164 14.23 12.60 -8.34
CA ILE A 164 14.34 11.22 -8.81
C ILE A 164 14.67 11.21 -10.30
N LYS A 165 15.60 10.34 -10.70
CA LYS A 165 16.00 10.17 -12.10
C LYS A 165 15.88 8.71 -12.49
N SER A 166 15.31 8.46 -13.66
CA SER A 166 15.37 7.15 -14.30
C SER A 166 16.83 6.77 -14.56
N ASP A 167 17.31 5.73 -13.88
CA ASP A 167 18.61 5.10 -14.11
C ASP A 167 18.46 3.70 -14.76
N GLY A 168 17.22 3.29 -15.06
CA GLY A 168 16.89 1.99 -15.63
C GLY A 168 16.79 0.86 -14.60
N ILE A 169 16.92 1.17 -13.31
CA ILE A 169 16.74 0.26 -12.19
C ILE A 169 15.43 0.63 -11.50
N PRO A 170 14.50 -0.32 -11.30
CA PRO A 170 13.22 0.01 -10.71
C PRO A 170 13.34 0.24 -9.21
N ASP A 171 12.69 1.29 -8.72
CA ASP A 171 12.61 1.60 -7.29
C ASP A 171 11.42 0.89 -6.63
N LEU A 172 11.58 0.50 -5.36
CA LEU A 172 10.52 -0.09 -4.55
C LEU A 172 10.29 0.75 -3.30
N TYR A 173 9.05 1.22 -3.13
CA TYR A 173 8.58 1.89 -1.92
C TYR A 173 7.45 1.08 -1.30
N TRP A 174 7.65 0.63 -0.06
CA TRP A 174 6.67 -0.13 0.70
C TRP A 174 6.32 0.59 2.00
N PHE A 175 5.13 1.17 2.06
CA PHE A 175 4.62 1.87 3.23
C PHE A 175 3.61 0.99 3.97
N ASN A 176 3.72 0.93 5.29
CA ASN A 176 2.78 0.20 6.15
C ASN A 176 2.05 1.17 7.09
N LEU A 177 0.72 1.14 7.09
CA LEU A 177 -0.14 1.95 7.95
C LEU A 177 -0.93 1.05 8.91
N PRO A 178 -0.45 0.84 10.15
CA PRO A 178 -1.14 0.02 11.14
C PRO A 178 -2.29 0.74 11.86
N GLY A 179 -2.27 2.09 11.94
CA GLY A 179 -3.14 2.86 12.84
C GLY A 179 -4.64 2.77 12.55
N LEU A 180 -5.04 2.52 11.30
CA LEU A 180 -6.46 2.42 10.95
C LEU A 180 -7.14 1.23 11.63
N HIS A 181 -6.44 0.10 11.72
CA HIS A 181 -6.94 -1.09 12.39
C HIS A 181 -7.22 -0.79 13.87
N THR A 182 -6.30 -0.12 14.56
CA THR A 182 -6.50 0.27 15.96
C THR A 182 -7.76 1.13 16.14
N LEU A 183 -8.01 2.10 15.24
CA LEU A 183 -9.23 2.91 15.29
C LEU A 183 -10.51 2.08 15.07
N ILE A 184 -10.46 1.11 14.16
CA ILE A 184 -11.59 0.21 13.88
C ILE A 184 -11.88 -0.67 15.10
N ASP A 185 -10.86 -1.19 15.75
CA ASP A 185 -11.01 -1.95 17.00
C ASP A 185 -11.59 -1.10 18.14
N THR A 186 -11.23 0.19 18.21
CA THR A 186 -11.68 1.11 19.27
C THR A 186 -13.11 1.59 19.07
N TYR A 187 -13.47 2.02 17.86
CA TYR A 187 -14.75 2.72 17.60
C TYR A 187 -15.74 1.92 16.76
N GLY A 188 -15.29 0.88 16.05
CA GLY A 188 -16.07 0.15 15.05
C GLY A 188 -15.98 0.77 13.66
N GLU A 189 -16.11 -0.08 12.64
CA GLU A 189 -15.85 0.27 11.22
C GLU A 189 -16.71 1.42 10.68
N ASP A 190 -17.96 1.52 11.12
CA ASP A 190 -18.93 2.51 10.65
C ASP A 190 -19.02 3.76 11.55
N SER A 191 -18.13 3.89 12.53
CA SER A 191 -18.09 5.05 13.41
C SER A 191 -17.69 6.32 12.66
N LYS A 192 -18.11 7.48 13.17
CA LYS A 192 -17.76 8.78 12.55
C LYS A 192 -16.25 9.02 12.53
N GLN A 193 -15.55 8.57 13.56
CA GLN A 193 -14.11 8.63 13.70
C GLN A 193 -13.41 7.81 12.61
N VAL A 194 -13.83 6.56 12.39
CA VAL A 194 -13.25 5.71 11.34
C VAL A 194 -13.59 6.24 9.95
N LEU A 195 -14.80 6.76 9.73
CA LEU A 195 -15.17 7.38 8.45
C LEU A 195 -14.32 8.62 8.14
N GLU A 196 -14.05 9.45 9.15
CA GLU A 196 -13.13 10.59 9.01
C GLU A 196 -11.69 10.12 8.77
N ALA A 197 -11.21 9.12 9.52
CA ALA A 197 -9.89 8.53 9.32
C ALA A 197 -9.71 7.97 7.90
N LYS A 198 -10.71 7.23 7.39
CA LYS A 198 -10.73 6.72 6.00
C LYS A 198 -10.64 7.87 4.99
N ARG A 199 -11.27 9.02 5.23
CA ARG A 199 -11.16 10.21 4.35
C ARG A 199 -9.77 10.83 4.36
N PHE A 200 -9.13 10.96 5.54
CA PHE A 200 -7.75 11.46 5.61
C PHE A 200 -6.79 10.51 4.90
N LEU A 201 -6.91 9.20 5.15
CA LEU A 201 -6.12 8.19 4.47
C LEU A 201 -6.29 8.27 2.94
N ALA A 202 -7.52 8.33 2.45
CA ALA A 202 -7.80 8.42 1.02
C ALA A 202 -7.17 9.67 0.40
N SER A 203 -7.28 10.81 1.08
CA SER A 203 -6.73 12.09 0.60
C SER A 203 -5.20 12.05 0.51
N SER A 204 -4.52 11.57 1.55
CA SER A 204 -3.06 11.48 1.57
C SER A 204 -2.52 10.43 0.59
N VAL A 205 -3.21 9.30 0.42
CA VAL A 205 -2.82 8.27 -0.56
C VAL A 205 -3.01 8.77 -2.01
N LEU A 206 -4.05 9.56 -2.28
CA LEU A 206 -4.23 10.20 -3.59
C LEU A 206 -3.13 11.21 -3.86
N LEU A 207 -2.79 12.06 -2.89
CA LEU A 207 -1.67 13.00 -3.01
C LEU A 207 -0.34 12.26 -3.25
N LEU A 208 -0.11 11.17 -2.52
CA LEU A 208 1.05 10.29 -2.73
C LEU A 208 1.10 9.78 -4.17
N SER A 209 -0.03 9.31 -4.70
CA SER A 209 -0.15 8.88 -6.11
C SER A 209 0.20 9.98 -7.08
N ASP A 210 -0.42 11.16 -6.96
CA ASP A 210 -0.17 12.28 -7.87
C ASP A 210 1.30 12.70 -7.89
N ILE A 211 1.95 12.73 -6.72
CA ILE A 211 3.38 13.07 -6.61
C ILE A 211 4.24 11.97 -7.24
N PHE A 212 3.99 10.69 -6.95
CA PHE A 212 4.73 9.60 -7.57
C PHE A 212 4.56 9.55 -9.09
N GLY A 213 3.34 9.80 -9.59
CA GLY A 213 3.06 9.97 -11.01
C GLY A 213 3.91 11.05 -11.65
N THR A 214 3.94 12.22 -11.01
CA THR A 214 4.70 13.37 -11.50
C THR A 214 6.20 13.10 -11.52
N VAL A 215 6.77 12.54 -10.44
CA VAL A 215 8.24 12.36 -10.32
C VAL A 215 8.77 11.21 -11.18
N TYR A 216 7.93 10.23 -11.53
CA TYR A 216 8.27 9.12 -12.44
C TYR A 216 7.70 9.27 -13.86
N ASP A 217 7.17 10.45 -14.24
CA ASP A 217 6.60 10.70 -15.57
C ASP A 217 5.56 9.64 -15.98
N GLU A 218 4.61 9.36 -15.07
CA GLU A 218 3.56 8.34 -15.19
C GLU A 218 4.07 6.88 -15.28
N LYS A 219 5.38 6.64 -15.17
CA LYS A 219 5.98 5.29 -15.16
C LYS A 219 6.07 4.71 -13.76
N VAL A 220 4.97 4.76 -13.01
CA VAL A 220 4.88 4.19 -11.67
C VAL A 220 3.66 3.30 -11.56
N ILE A 221 3.80 2.19 -10.86
CA ILE A 221 2.66 1.42 -10.37
C ILE A 221 2.45 1.72 -8.90
N LEU A 222 1.30 2.30 -8.55
CA LEU A 222 0.91 2.54 -7.16
C LEU A 222 -0.33 1.71 -6.80
N VAL A 223 -0.19 0.90 -5.76
CA VAL A 223 -1.27 0.03 -5.27
C VAL A 223 -1.47 0.19 -3.76
N THR A 224 -2.72 0.05 -3.33
CA THR A 224 -3.06 -0.15 -1.91
C THR A 224 -3.41 -1.61 -1.65
N LEU A 225 -2.87 -2.16 -0.57
CA LEU A 225 -3.16 -3.49 -0.07
C LEU A 225 -3.96 -3.35 1.22
N ALA A 226 -5.29 -3.42 1.10
CA ALA A 226 -6.20 -3.51 2.22
C ALA A 226 -6.31 -4.97 2.68
N SER A 227 -6.12 -5.23 3.98
CA SER A 227 -6.24 -6.57 4.54
C SER A 227 -6.96 -6.55 5.89
N ASP A 228 -8.01 -7.38 5.99
CA ASP A 228 -8.80 -7.60 7.21
C ASP A 228 -8.41 -8.91 7.94
N VAL A 229 -7.11 -9.20 8.03
CA VAL A 229 -6.64 -10.47 8.63
C VAL A 229 -6.92 -10.54 10.14
N ALA A 230 -7.18 -9.42 10.80
CA ALA A 230 -7.49 -9.40 12.23
C ALA A 230 -8.94 -9.81 12.55
N HIS A 231 -9.95 -9.33 11.81
CA HIS A 231 -11.34 -9.73 12.07
C HIS A 231 -11.64 -11.15 11.56
N THR A 232 -10.99 -11.59 10.47
CA THR A 232 -11.19 -12.93 9.91
C THR A 232 -10.68 -14.07 10.81
N ARG A 233 -9.60 -13.85 11.59
CA ARG A 233 -9.14 -14.83 12.59
C ARG A 233 -10.02 -14.90 13.83
N ARG A 234 -10.65 -13.78 14.22
CA ARG A 234 -11.55 -13.73 15.37
C ARG A 234 -12.91 -14.39 15.06
N TYR A 235 -13.43 -14.18 13.85
CA TYR A 235 -14.68 -14.80 13.39
C TYR A 235 -14.59 -16.32 13.27
N LYS A 236 -13.45 -16.88 12.84
CA LYS A 236 -13.24 -18.34 12.76
C LYS A 236 -13.11 -19.06 14.12
N ARG A 237 -13.08 -18.34 15.25
CA ARG A 237 -12.93 -18.91 16.60
C ARG A 237 -14.24 -19.04 17.39
N THR A 238 -15.38 -18.68 16.82
CA THR A 238 -16.69 -18.99 17.42
C THR A 238 -17.19 -20.32 16.89
N PRO A 239 -17.13 -21.43 17.67
CA PRO A 239 -17.80 -22.66 17.26
C PRO A 239 -19.32 -22.41 17.17
N PRO A 240 -20.04 -23.06 16.24
CA PRO A 240 -21.50 -23.02 16.22
C PRO A 240 -22.01 -23.55 17.57
N GLU A 241 -22.94 -22.83 18.20
CA GLU A 241 -23.69 -23.36 19.34
C GLU A 241 -24.32 -24.70 18.92
N GLU A 242 -23.90 -25.78 19.57
CA GLU A 242 -24.49 -27.10 19.39
C GLU A 242 -25.98 -26.99 19.72
N MET A 243 -26.84 -27.13 18.69
CA MET A 243 -28.27 -27.35 18.90
C MET A 243 -28.44 -28.69 19.62
N GLN A 244 -28.62 -28.63 20.94
CA GLN A 244 -29.14 -29.74 21.74
C GLN A 244 -30.58 -30.02 21.30
N TYR A 245 -30.78 -31.11 20.56
CA TYR A 245 -32.08 -31.73 20.43
C TYR A 245 -32.25 -32.77 21.54
N PHE A 246 -33.34 -32.62 22.30
CA PHE A 246 -33.86 -33.56 23.29
C PHE A 246 -34.25 -34.90 22.68
#